data_AF-A0A2U1JHP5-F1
#
_entry.id   AF-A0A2U1JHP5-F1
#
_cell.length_a   1.000
_cell.length_b   1.000
_cell.length_c   1.000
_cell.angle_alpha   90.00
_cell.angle_beta   90.00
_cell.angle_gamma   90.00
#
_symmetry.space_group_name_H-M   'P 1'
#
loop_
_entity.id
_entity.type
_entity.pdbx_description
1 polymer ?
#
loop_
_entity_poly.entity_id
_entity_poly.type
_entity_poly.pdbx_seq_one_letter_code
_entity_poly.pdbx_strand_id
1 'polypeptide(L)'
;MKHYKTNACLACEFFSQCTQNKKGRLLEHSQHADLIHENKVRIQNIYEIYRRRQAIVEHPYGVIKRQWDFYYIMTKRTIKHASAYVGLIFTAYNLHRIFNLIDQNELKRYLKVLSLLFWIIKTFFRAFCGSLFFETNNMSFCKRNFYCGLNPLYLLPD
;
A
#
# COMPACT_ATOMS: atom_id res chain seq x y z
N MET A 1 -24.61 -9.80 5.36
CA MET A 1 -25.52 -8.64 5.34
C MET A 1 -26.60 -8.89 6.38
N LYS A 2 -26.88 -7.94 7.28
CA LYS A 2 -27.89 -8.10 8.34
C LYS A 2 -29.19 -7.42 7.88
N HIS A 3 -30.29 -8.15 7.97
CA HIS A 3 -31.63 -7.64 7.63
C HIS A 3 -32.40 -7.36 8.92
N TYR A 4 -32.87 -6.13 9.07
CA TYR A 4 -33.71 -5.71 10.19
C TYR A 4 -35.13 -5.55 9.67
N LYS A 5 -36.07 -6.30 10.28
CA LYS A 5 -37.50 -6.31 9.95
C LYS A 5 -38.28 -6.05 11.23
N THR A 6 -39.36 -5.28 11.13
CA THR A 6 -40.24 -5.00 12.25
C THR A 6 -41.69 -4.92 11.78
N ASN A 7 -42.60 -5.53 12.54
CA ASN A 7 -44.04 -5.49 12.27
C ASN A 7 -44.66 -4.15 12.66
N ALA A 8 -44.00 -3.38 13.54
CA ALA A 8 -44.47 -2.06 13.96
C ALA A 8 -44.57 -1.07 12.78
N CYS A 9 -43.82 -1.31 11.69
CA CYS A 9 -43.87 -0.48 10.49
C CYS A 9 -45.29 -0.41 9.88
N LEU A 10 -46.10 -1.46 10.03
CA LEU A 10 -47.44 -1.53 9.45
C LEU A 10 -48.44 -0.59 10.13
N ALA A 11 -48.19 -0.23 11.38
CA ALA A 11 -49.03 0.69 12.15
C ALA A 11 -48.57 2.16 12.03
N CYS A 12 -47.57 2.44 11.20
CA CYS A 12 -47.01 3.79 11.05
C CYS A 12 -47.88 4.66 10.13
N GLU A 13 -48.23 5.86 10.57
CA GLU A 13 -49.01 6.84 9.79
C GLU A 13 -48.33 7.23 8.47
N PHE A 14 -47.00 7.18 8.42
CA PHE A 14 -46.19 7.52 7.24
C PHE A 14 -45.85 6.32 6.36
N PHE A 15 -46.48 5.16 6.57
CA PHE A 15 -46.14 3.92 5.84
C PHE A 15 -46.18 4.10 4.32
N SER A 16 -47.23 4.75 3.81
CA SER A 16 -47.44 4.99 2.38
C SER A 16 -46.35 5.86 1.73
N GLN A 17 -45.73 6.75 2.49
CA GLN A 17 -44.63 7.60 2.01
C GLN A 17 -43.25 6.96 2.21
N CYS A 18 -43.11 6.06 3.19
CA CYS A 18 -41.83 5.50 3.60
C CYS A 18 -41.43 4.25 2.80
N THR A 19 -42.38 3.37 2.47
CA THR A 19 -42.10 2.09 1.79
C THR A 19 -43.30 1.58 1.00
N GLN A 20 -43.04 0.98 -0.16
CA GLN A 20 -44.07 0.28 -0.94
C GLN A 20 -44.21 -1.20 -0.56
N ASN A 21 -43.34 -1.71 0.31
CA ASN A 21 -43.36 -3.13 0.69
C ASN A 21 -44.47 -3.43 1.70
N LYS A 22 -45.39 -4.32 1.31
CA LYS A 22 -46.54 -4.78 2.12
C LYS A 22 -46.15 -5.38 3.49
N LYS A 23 -44.91 -5.86 3.66
CA LYS A 23 -44.42 -6.46 4.91
C LYS A 23 -43.64 -5.51 5.81
N GLY A 24 -43.63 -4.20 5.51
CA GLY A 24 -42.79 -3.24 6.24
C GLY A 24 -41.50 -2.90 5.53
N ARG A 25 -40.85 -1.82 6.00
CA ARG A 25 -39.56 -1.38 5.50
C ARG A 25 -38.49 -2.40 5.87
N LEU A 26 -37.74 -2.88 4.89
CA LEU A 26 -36.56 -3.70 5.09
C LEU A 26 -35.34 -2.80 5.24
N LEU A 27 -34.64 -2.90 6.37
CA LEU A 27 -33.38 -2.21 6.57
C LEU A 27 -32.23 -3.18 6.41
N GLU A 28 -31.36 -2.90 5.43
CA GLU A 28 -30.19 -3.72 5.17
C GLU A 28 -28.95 -2.98 5.63
N HIS A 29 -28.18 -3.63 6.50
CA HIS A 29 -26.91 -3.11 6.97
C HIS A 29 -25.79 -4.10 6.69
N SER A 30 -24.58 -3.56 6.47
CA SER A 30 -23.38 -4.38 6.46
C SER A 30 -23.27 -5.17 7.78
N GLN A 31 -22.68 -6.36 7.72
CA GLN A 31 -22.39 -7.15 8.91
C GLN A 31 -21.50 -6.42 9.93
N HIS A 32 -20.76 -5.40 9.48
CA HIS A 32 -19.86 -4.57 10.27
C HIS A 32 -20.42 -3.15 10.54
N ALA A 33 -21.74 -2.94 10.43
CA ALA A 33 -22.34 -1.62 10.63
C ALA A 33 -22.05 -1.03 12.01
N ASP A 34 -22.01 -1.88 13.04
CA ASP A 34 -21.69 -1.49 14.42
C ASP A 34 -20.28 -0.88 14.49
N LEU A 35 -19.28 -1.54 13.87
CA LEU A 35 -17.91 -1.05 13.79
C LEU A 35 -17.79 0.27 13.01
N ILE A 36 -18.59 0.44 11.96
CA ILE A 36 -18.63 1.68 11.18
C ILE A 36 -19.21 2.81 12.03
N HIS A 37 -20.26 2.54 12.81
CA HIS A 37 -20.86 3.52 13.71
C HIS A 37 -19.88 3.94 14.80
N GLU A 38 -19.21 3.00 15.45
CA GLU A 38 -18.17 3.30 16.44
C GLU A 38 -17.04 4.15 15.84
N ASN A 39 -16.59 3.82 14.62
CA ASN A 39 -15.55 4.59 13.95
C ASN A 39 -16.02 6.02 13.64
N LYS A 40 -17.29 6.21 13.22
CA LYS A 40 -17.87 7.54 13.03
C LYS A 40 -17.85 8.35 14.32
N VAL A 41 -18.23 7.75 15.45
CA VAL A 41 -18.17 8.42 16.76
C VAL A 41 -16.73 8.80 17.12
N ARG A 42 -15.75 7.90 16.91
CA ARG A 42 -14.32 8.20 17.12
C ARG A 42 -13.84 9.37 16.25
N ILE A 43 -14.24 9.41 14.98
CA ILE A 43 -13.87 10.50 14.06
C ILE A 43 -14.49 11.83 14.51
N GLN A 44 -15.75 11.83 14.93
CA GLN A 44 -16.41 13.04 15.45
C GLN A 44 -15.72 13.58 16.71
N ASN A 45 -15.34 12.68 17.62
CA ASN A 45 -14.64 13.06 18.85
C ASN A 45 -13.25 13.66 18.60
N ILE A 46 -12.57 13.26 17.50
CA ILE A 46 -11.21 13.71 17.17
C ILE A 46 -11.18 14.38 15.78
N TYR A 47 -12.18 15.20 15.49
CA TYR A 47 -12.43 15.72 14.14
C TYR A 47 -11.24 16.48 13.54
N GLU A 48 -10.63 17.39 14.30
CA GLU A 48 -9.53 18.24 13.82
C GLU A 48 -8.30 17.44 13.36
N ILE A 49 -7.97 16.34 14.05
CA ILE A 49 -6.84 15.48 13.68
C ILE A 49 -7.13 14.75 12.37
N TYR A 50 -8.35 14.23 12.21
CA TYR A 50 -8.75 13.56 10.97
C TYR A 50 -8.78 14.52 9.79
N ARG A 51 -9.29 15.74 9.98
CA ARG A 51 -9.27 16.80 8.95
C ARG A 51 -7.83 17.14 8.54
N ARG A 52 -6.91 17.32 9.50
CA ARG A 52 -5.50 17.59 9.21
C ARG A 52 -4.84 16.45 8.44
N ARG A 53 -5.08 15.19 8.86
CA ARG A 53 -4.56 14.01 8.15
C ARG A 53 -5.09 13.93 6.72
N GLN A 54 -6.38 14.19 6.53
CA GLN A 54 -7.01 14.22 5.21
C GLN A 54 -6.31 15.23 4.30
N ALA A 55 -6.13 16.48 4.76
CA ALA A 55 -5.44 17.51 4.00
C ALA A 55 -3.99 17.13 3.63
N ILE A 56 -3.26 16.50 4.56
CA ILE A 56 -1.88 16.04 4.32
C ILE A 56 -1.82 14.92 3.28
N VAL A 57 -2.79 14.00 3.31
CA VAL A 57 -2.77 12.76 2.51
C VAL A 57 -3.39 12.97 1.13
N GLU A 58 -4.50 13.70 1.03
CA GLU A 58 -5.23 13.87 -0.23
C GLU A 58 -4.38 14.53 -1.32
N HIS A 59 -3.54 15.50 -0.96
CA HIS A 59 -2.68 16.18 -1.92
C HIS A 59 -1.65 15.22 -2.58
N PRO A 60 -0.82 14.46 -1.83
CA PRO A 60 0.02 13.38 -2.37
C PRO A 60 -0.72 12.39 -3.27
N TYR A 61 -1.89 11.90 -2.83
CA TYR A 61 -2.68 10.97 -3.61
C TYR A 61 -3.19 11.60 -4.91
N GLY A 62 -3.58 12.88 -4.87
CA GLY A 62 -3.98 13.64 -6.04
C GLY A 62 -2.84 13.80 -7.04
N VAL A 63 -1.63 14.13 -6.57
CA VAL A 63 -0.44 14.23 -7.41
C VAL A 63 -0.13 12.89 -8.09
N ILE A 64 -0.05 11.81 -7.31
CA ILE A 64 0.26 10.48 -7.86
C ILE A 64 -0.80 10.05 -8.88
N LYS A 65 -2.09 10.26 -8.61
CA LYS A 65 -3.13 9.86 -9.55
C LYS A 65 -3.19 10.74 -10.80
N ARG A 66 -3.11 12.07 -10.65
CA ARG A 66 -3.35 13.03 -11.73
C ARG A 66 -2.09 13.37 -12.53
N GLN A 67 -0.96 13.59 -11.85
CA GLN A 67 0.28 13.99 -12.51
C GLN A 67 1.09 12.78 -12.98
N TRP A 68 1.05 11.66 -12.26
CA TRP A 68 1.77 10.44 -12.63
C TRP A 68 0.87 9.41 -13.34
N ASP A 69 -0.36 9.79 -13.67
CA ASP A 69 -1.35 8.95 -14.37
C ASP A 69 -1.62 7.59 -13.69
N PHE A 70 -1.44 7.52 -12.37
CA PHE A 70 -1.57 6.28 -11.60
C PHE A 70 -3.03 6.01 -11.19
N TYR A 71 -3.91 5.81 -12.16
CA TYR A 71 -5.33 5.52 -11.90
C TYR A 71 -5.59 4.04 -11.64
N TYR A 72 -4.82 3.15 -12.27
CA TYR A 72 -5.01 1.71 -12.19
C TYR A 72 -3.70 0.99 -11.89
N ILE A 73 -3.81 -0.06 -11.07
CA ILE A 73 -2.71 -0.97 -10.80
C ILE A 73 -2.57 -1.91 -11.99
N MET A 74 -1.42 -1.90 -12.67
CA MET A 74 -1.20 -2.77 -13.83
C MET A 74 -1.01 -4.24 -13.44
N THR A 75 -0.25 -4.50 -12.37
CA THR A 75 0.11 -5.85 -11.91
C THR A 75 -0.95 -6.46 -10.99
N LYS A 76 -2.05 -6.96 -11.58
CA LYS A 76 -3.19 -7.53 -10.84
C LYS A 76 -3.15 -9.04 -10.59
N ARG A 77 -2.01 -9.71 -10.83
CA ARG A 77 -1.92 -11.19 -10.74
C ARG A 77 -2.19 -11.73 -9.34
N THR A 78 -1.69 -11.06 -8.30
CA THR A 78 -1.99 -11.36 -6.90
C THR A 78 -2.06 -10.08 -6.09
N ILE A 79 -2.71 -10.12 -4.91
CA ILE A 79 -2.74 -8.99 -3.97
C ILE A 79 -1.31 -8.57 -3.57
N LYS A 80 -0.38 -9.51 -3.44
CA LYS A 80 1.03 -9.23 -3.12
C LYS A 80 1.71 -8.39 -4.21
N HIS A 81 1.50 -8.73 -5.48
CA HIS A 81 2.07 -7.95 -6.59
C HIS A 81 1.46 -6.56 -6.67
N ALA A 82 0.14 -6.44 -6.53
CA ALA A 82 -0.53 -5.15 -6.53
C ALA A 82 -0.05 -4.27 -5.37
N SER A 83 0.10 -4.85 -4.17
CA SER A 83 0.63 -4.14 -3.00
C SER A 83 2.08 -3.69 -3.20
N ALA A 84 2.94 -4.53 -3.78
CA ALA A 84 4.33 -4.17 -4.06
C ALA A 84 4.42 -3.02 -5.07
N TYR A 85 3.58 -3.06 -6.12
CA TYR A 85 3.53 -2.01 -7.15
C TYR A 85 3.09 -0.66 -6.58
N VAL A 86 2.01 -0.63 -5.81
CA VAL A 86 1.55 0.59 -5.12
C VAL A 86 2.60 1.09 -4.13
N GLY A 87 3.22 0.18 -3.37
CA GLY A 87 4.28 0.51 -2.42
C GLY A 87 5.51 1.13 -3.08
N LEU A 88 5.89 0.66 -4.27
CA LEU A 88 6.99 1.23 -5.04
C LEU A 88 6.68 2.68 -5.46
N ILE A 89 5.47 2.94 -5.95
CA ILE A 89 5.03 4.28 -6.35
C ILE A 89 5.05 5.25 -5.16
N PHE A 90 4.55 4.82 -4.00
CA PHE A 90 4.56 5.66 -2.79
C PHE A 90 5.98 5.93 -2.30
N THR A 91 6.86 4.92 -2.38
CA THR A 91 8.28 5.08 -2.02
C THR A 91 8.97 6.07 -2.95
N ALA A 92 8.78 5.93 -4.26
CA ALA A 92 9.33 6.85 -5.26
C ALA A 92 8.85 8.29 -5.04
N TYR A 93 7.55 8.49 -4.79
CA TYR A 93 6.99 9.80 -4.50
C TYR A 93 7.60 10.43 -3.23
N ASN A 94 7.72 9.65 -2.17
CA ASN A 94 8.33 10.11 -0.93
C ASN A 94 9.81 10.48 -1.12
N LEU A 95 10.58 9.69 -1.86
CA LEU A 95 11.98 10.00 -2.19
C LEU A 95 12.09 11.29 -2.99
N HIS A 96 11.25 11.47 -4.01
CA HIS A 96 11.21 12.69 -4.80
C HIS A 96 10.91 13.92 -3.93
N ARG A 97 9.96 13.80 -2.99
CA ARG A 97 9.69 14.88 -2.01
C ARG A 97 10.88 15.17 -1.11
N ILE A 98 11.56 14.14 -0.60
CA ILE A 98 12.75 14.32 0.24
C ILE A 98 13.82 15.09 -0.51
N PHE A 99 14.10 14.71 -1.77
CA PHE A 99 15.11 15.39 -2.58
C PHE A 99 14.76 16.84 -2.89
N ASN A 100 13.47 17.17 -3.00
CA ASN A 100 13.02 18.54 -3.26
C ASN A 100 12.96 19.39 -1.99
N LEU A 101 12.80 18.79 -0.81
CA LEU A 101 12.71 19.50 0.48
C LEU A 101 14.08 19.73 1.13
N ILE A 102 15.02 18.81 0.95
CA ILE A 102 16.34 18.86 1.58
C ILE A 102 17.32 19.59 0.67
N ASP A 103 18.16 20.46 1.24
CA ASP A 103 19.23 21.10 0.50
C ASP A 103 20.24 20.08 -0.06
N GLN A 104 20.80 20.36 -1.23
CA GLN A 104 21.73 19.44 -1.90
C GLN A 104 22.98 19.14 -1.07
N ASN A 105 23.47 20.09 -0.27
CA ASN A 105 24.66 19.89 0.55
C ASN A 105 24.37 18.97 1.73
N GLU A 106 23.21 19.15 2.37
CA GLU A 106 22.73 18.27 3.43
C GLU A 106 22.50 16.85 2.91
N LEU A 107 21.86 16.71 1.75
CA LEU A 107 21.66 15.40 1.12
C LEU A 107 23.00 14.69 0.85
N LYS A 108 24.01 15.39 0.32
CA LYS A 108 25.36 14.85 0.11
C LYS A 108 26.00 14.37 1.41
N ARG A 109 25.83 15.11 2.51
CA ARG A 109 26.33 14.72 3.84
C ARG A 109 25.73 13.40 4.29
N TYR A 110 24.40 13.25 4.22
CA TYR A 110 23.71 12.01 4.57
C TYR A 110 24.15 10.83 3.70
N LEU A 111 24.28 11.04 2.38
CA LEU A 111 24.72 9.99 1.45
C LEU A 111 26.16 9.51 1.72
N LYS A 112 27.07 10.40 2.13
CA LYS A 112 28.43 10.02 2.53
C LYS A 112 28.44 9.07 3.73
N VAL A 113 27.65 9.37 4.76
CA VAL A 113 27.51 8.50 5.94
C VAL A 113 26.93 7.15 5.54
N LEU A 114 25.90 7.14 4.69
CA LEU A 114 25.31 5.91 4.18
C LEU A 114 26.32 5.05 3.40
N SER A 115 27.17 5.68 2.59
CA SER A 115 28.23 4.98 1.85
C SER A 115 29.18 4.25 2.79
N LEU A 116 29.62 4.90 3.87
CA LEU A 116 30.50 4.27 4.88
C LEU A 116 29.83 3.06 5.54
N LEU A 117 28.55 3.18 5.90
CA LEU A 117 27.78 2.05 6.45
C LEU A 117 27.66 0.91 5.44
N PHE A 118 27.43 1.22 4.17
CA PHE A 118 27.36 0.22 3.12
C PHE A 118 28.69 -0.51 2.93
N TRP A 119 29.82 0.20 3.01
CA TRP A 119 31.15 -0.42 2.99
C TRP A 119 31.34 -1.40 4.14
N ILE A 120 30.96 -1.01 5.37
CA ILE A 120 31.01 -1.88 6.55
C ILE A 120 30.16 -3.13 6.31
N ILE A 121 28.89 -2.97 5.94
CA ILE A 121 27.97 -4.08 5.66
C ILE A 121 28.53 -4.99 4.56
N LYS A 122 29.11 -4.42 3.48
CA LYS A 122 29.73 -5.17 2.39
C LYS A 122 30.92 -6.00 2.88
N THR A 123 31.75 -5.46 3.77
CA THR A 123 32.86 -6.22 4.35
C THR A 123 32.36 -7.37 5.21
N PHE A 124 31.34 -7.15 6.04
CA PHE A 124 30.69 -8.21 6.82
C PHE A 124 30.03 -9.27 5.94
N PHE A 125 29.29 -8.85 4.91
CA PHE A 125 28.66 -9.77 3.97
C PHE A 125 29.71 -10.59 3.20
N ARG A 126 30.81 -9.96 2.76
CA ARG A 126 31.94 -10.66 2.12
C ARG A 126 32.59 -11.67 3.09
N ALA A 127 32.77 -11.31 4.35
CA ALA A 127 33.33 -12.20 5.36
C ALA A 127 32.38 -13.38 5.65
N PHE A 128 31.08 -13.12 5.79
CA PHE A 128 30.04 -14.12 6.01
C PHE A 128 29.85 -15.07 4.82
N CYS A 129 29.83 -14.54 3.60
CA CYS A 129 29.83 -15.36 2.38
C CYS A 129 31.12 -16.16 2.27
N GLY A 130 32.27 -15.59 2.66
CA GLY A 130 33.55 -16.31 2.72
C GLY A 130 33.54 -17.46 3.72
N SER A 131 32.96 -17.29 4.91
CA SER A 131 32.82 -18.36 5.92
C SER A 131 31.83 -19.45 5.48
N LEU A 132 30.73 -19.08 4.83
CA LEU A 132 29.78 -20.05 4.26
C LEU A 132 30.36 -20.83 3.07
N PHE A 133 31.16 -20.19 2.21
CA PHE A 133 31.84 -20.88 1.11
C PHE A 133 32.87 -21.90 1.64
N PHE A 134 33.49 -21.62 2.80
CA PHE A 134 34.43 -22.53 3.44
C PHE A 134 33.76 -23.79 4.01
N GLU A 135 32.52 -23.70 4.52
CA GLU A 135 31.74 -24.89 4.89
C GLU A 135 31.23 -25.68 3.67
N THR A 136 30.85 -25.03 2.57
CA THR A 136 30.39 -25.74 1.36
C THR A 136 31.50 -26.46 0.59
N ASN A 137 32.78 -26.06 0.75
CA ASN A 137 33.90 -26.74 0.09
C ASN A 137 34.22 -28.13 0.69
N ASN A 138 33.65 -28.49 1.85
CA ASN A 138 33.76 -29.85 2.40
C ASN A 138 32.62 -30.78 1.95
N MET A 139 31.63 -30.31 1.19
CA MET A 139 30.59 -31.15 0.61
C MET A 139 30.49 -30.91 -0.90
N SER A 140 31.29 -31.68 -1.63
CA SER A 140 31.14 -32.03 -3.05
C SER A 140 30.82 -30.87 -4.01
N PHE A 141 31.89 -30.31 -4.55
CA PHE A 141 31.95 -29.52 -5.78
C PHE A 141 31.36 -30.29 -6.97
N CYS A 142 30.06 -30.15 -7.23
CA CYS A 142 29.48 -30.49 -8.53
C CYS A 142 29.15 -29.18 -9.28
N LYS A 143 30.10 -28.77 -10.12
CA LYS A 143 29.99 -27.62 -11.05
C LYS A 143 28.68 -27.68 -11.82
N ARG A 144 27.80 -26.70 -11.61
CA ARG A 144 26.74 -26.38 -12.59
C ARG A 144 26.93 -24.94 -13.03
N ASN A 145 27.54 -24.78 -14.20
CA ASN A 145 27.69 -23.50 -14.88
C ASN A 145 26.30 -22.95 -15.20
N PHE A 146 25.89 -21.87 -14.54
CA PHE A 146 24.76 -21.06 -14.99
C PHE A 146 25.29 -19.92 -15.85
N TYR A 147 25.33 -20.14 -17.16
CA TYR A 147 25.31 -19.06 -18.14
C TYR A 147 23.92 -18.42 -18.06
N CYS A 148 23.81 -17.24 -17.43
CA CYS A 148 22.59 -16.46 -17.46
C CYS A 148 22.56 -15.65 -18.77
N GLY A 149 21.93 -16.20 -19.81
CA GLY A 149 21.64 -15.48 -21.04
C GLY A 149 20.66 -14.34 -20.74
N LEU A 150 21.07 -13.12 -21.04
CA LEU A 150 20.17 -11.97 -21.14
C LEU A 150 19.24 -12.22 -22.34
N ASN A 151 18.01 -12.67 -22.09
CA ASN A 151 16.98 -12.69 -23.12
C ASN A 151 16.62 -11.24 -23.47
N PRO A 152 16.61 -10.85 -24.77
CA PRO A 152 16.13 -9.54 -25.18
C PRO A 152 14.64 -9.41 -24.86
N LEU A 153 14.27 -8.34 -24.14
CA LEU A 153 12.89 -7.92 -23.97
C LEU A 153 12.30 -7.59 -25.35
N TYR A 154 11.33 -8.38 -25.80
CA TYR A 154 10.53 -8.11 -26.99
C TYR A 154 9.75 -6.80 -26.80
N LEU A 155 10.18 -5.74 -27.49
CA LEU A 155 9.31 -4.63 -27.86
C LEU A 155 8.48 -5.11 -29.07
N LEU A 156 7.19 -5.35 -28.85
CA LEU A 156 6.21 -5.48 -29.93
C LEU A 156 5.78 -4.06 -30.33
N PRO A 157 5.93 -3.65 -31.60
CA PRO A 157 5.25 -2.48 -32.15
C PRO A 157 3.83 -2.87 -32.58
N ASP A 158 2.85 -2.02 -32.24
CA ASP A 158 1.60 -1.89 -33.00
C ASP A 158 1.82 -0.89 -34.15
#